data_AF-A0A537SH98-F1
#
_entry.id   AF-A0A537SH98-F1
#
_cell.length_a   1.000
_cell.length_b   1.000
_cell.length_c   1.000
_cell.angle_alpha   90.00
_cell.angle_beta   90.00
_cell.angle_gamma   90.00
#
_symmetry.space_group_name_H-M   'P 1'
#
loop_
_entity.id
_entity.type
_entity.pdbx_description
1 polymer ?
#
loop_
_entity_poly.entity_id
_entity_poly.type
_entity_poly.pdbx_seq_one_letter_code
_entity_poly.pdbx_strand_id
1 'polypeptide(L)' 'MPRGPKGEKRPAAAIGNAIMIAKIATGEIEDITTEDGKNAAAVALGRMGGKARAAGMSAKKRKEIAKKAAEKRWGK' A
#
# COMPACT_ATOMS: atom_id res chain seq x y z
N MET A 1 -8.86 -8.08 -13.22
CA MET A 1 -10.04 -7.52 -12.52
C MET A 1 -9.97 -6.01 -12.62
N PRO A 2 -11.02 -5.33 -13.12
CA PRO A 2 -11.00 -3.88 -13.27
C PRO A 2 -10.80 -3.19 -11.93
N ARG A 3 -10.20 -1.99 -12.00
CA ARG A 3 -9.88 -1.19 -10.84
C ARG A 3 -10.81 0.02 -10.79
N GLY A 4 -11.34 0.30 -9.60
CA GLY A 4 -12.07 1.54 -9.35
C GLY A 4 -11.15 2.76 -9.40
N PRO A 5 -11.69 3.99 -9.35
CA PRO A 5 -10.93 5.23 -9.42
C PRO A 5 -9.80 5.33 -8.39
N LYS A 6 -9.99 4.72 -7.22
CA LYS A 6 -9.01 4.66 -6.13
C LYS A 6 -8.14 3.41 -6.15
N GLY A 7 -8.21 2.57 -7.18
CA GLY A 7 -7.48 1.31 -7.24
C GLY A 7 -8.16 0.15 -6.51
N GLU A 8 -9.42 0.32 -6.10
CA GLU A 8 -10.22 -0.75 -5.50
C GLU A 8 -10.41 -1.89 -6.49
N LYS A 9 -10.50 -3.10 -5.97
CA LYS A 9 -10.71 -4.31 -6.75
C LYS A 9 -12.21 -4.46 -7.02
N ARG A 10 -12.67 -4.27 -8.26
CA ARG A 10 -14.10 -4.32 -8.61
C ARG A 10 -14.42 -5.46 -9.61
N PRO A 11 -15.55 -6.16 -9.48
CA PRO A 11 -16.03 -7.09 -10.49
C PRO A 11 -16.18 -6.41 -11.85
N ALA A 12 -15.89 -7.13 -12.94
CA ALA A 12 -16.06 -6.61 -14.29
C ALA A 12 -17.53 -6.59 -14.74
N ALA A 13 -18.33 -7.55 -14.27
CA ALA A 13 -19.74 -7.64 -14.60
C ALA A 13 -20.56 -6.63 -13.80
N ALA A 14 -21.46 -5.91 -14.48
CA ALA A 14 -22.28 -4.86 -13.88
C ALA A 14 -23.13 -5.36 -12.69
N ILE A 15 -23.76 -6.53 -12.82
CA ILE A 15 -24.57 -7.15 -11.75
C ILE A 15 -23.69 -7.48 -10.54
N GLY A 16 -22.53 -8.11 -10.76
CA GLY A 16 -21.59 -8.43 -9.68
C GLY A 16 -21.08 -7.19 -8.96
N ASN A 17 -20.85 -6.10 -9.70
CA ASN A 17 -20.46 -4.82 -9.12
C ASN A 17 -21.59 -4.20 -8.29
N ALA A 18 -22.84 -4.24 -8.77
CA ALA A 18 -23.99 -3.74 -8.03
C ALA A 18 -24.18 -4.48 -6.69
N ILE A 19 -24.03 -5.81 -6.68
CA ILE A 19 -24.08 -6.63 -5.46
C ILE A 19 -22.95 -6.24 -4.50
N MET A 20 -21.73 -6.07 -5.01
CA MET A 20 -20.59 -5.65 -4.18
C MET A 20 -20.84 -4.27 -3.55
N ILE A 21 -21.34 -3.30 -4.33
CA ILE A 21 -21.67 -1.95 -3.84
C ILE A 21 -22.75 -2.04 -2.76
N ALA A 22 -23.80 -2.84 -2.94
CA ALA A 22 -24.84 -3.03 -1.94
C ALA A 22 -24.26 -3.57 -0.62
N LYS A 23 -23.39 -4.58 -0.68
CA LYS A 23 -22.71 -5.14 0.50
C LYS A 23 -21.81 -4.15 1.23
N ILE A 24 -21.17 -3.25 0.49
CA ILE A 24 -20.37 -2.18 1.09
C ILE A 24 -21.29 -1.17 1.78
N ALA A 25 -22.39 -0.79 1.14
CA ALA A 25 -23.35 0.15 1.71
C ALA A 25 -24.06 -0.39 2.96
N THR A 26 -24.29 -1.71 3.04
CA THR A 26 -24.84 -2.37 4.23
C THR A 26 -23.78 -2.66 5.29
N GLY A 27 -22.49 -2.44 5.00
CA GLY A 27 -21.39 -2.72 5.93
C GLY A 27 -20.99 -4.21 6.03
N GLU A 28 -21.53 -5.08 5.17
CA GLU A 28 -21.10 -6.49 5.08
C GLU A 28 -19.67 -6.62 4.56
N ILE A 29 -19.20 -5.67 3.75
CA ILE A 29 -17.85 -5.61 3.22
C ILE A 29 -17.23 -4.26 3.56
N GLU A 30 -16.09 -4.27 4.24
CA GLU A 30 -15.28 -3.08 4.45
C GLU A 30 -14.59 -2.64 3.14
N ASP A 31 -14.80 -1.39 2.73
CA ASP A 31 -14.14 -0.78 1.57
C ASP A 31 -13.37 0.49 2.00
N ILE A 32 -12.44 0.30 2.94
CA ILE A 32 -11.66 1.39 3.52
C ILE A 32 -10.45 1.68 2.63
N THR A 33 -10.52 2.82 1.94
CA THR A 33 -9.40 3.38 1.18
C THR A 33 -8.75 4.52 1.94
N THR A 34 -7.45 4.69 1.73
CA THR A 34 -6.70 5.88 2.18
C THR A 34 -7.08 7.10 1.33
N GLU A 35 -6.68 8.30 1.75
CA GLU A 35 -6.95 9.54 1.01
C GLU A 35 -6.40 9.48 -0.44
N ASP A 36 -5.27 8.81 -0.64
CA ASP A 36 -4.66 8.55 -1.95
C ASP A 36 -5.24 7.30 -2.64
N GLY A 37 -6.36 6.77 -2.14
CA GLY A 37 -7.13 5.67 -2.70
C GLY A 37 -6.58 4.28 -2.41
N LYS A 38 -5.34 4.15 -1.92
CA LYS A 38 -4.74 2.84 -1.66
C LYS A 38 -5.52 2.07 -0.60
N ASN A 39 -5.51 0.74 -0.72
CA ASN A 39 -6.07 -0.14 0.30
C ASN A 39 -5.38 0.13 1.66
N ALA A 40 -6.18 0.49 2.67
CA ALA A 40 -5.65 0.93 3.96
C ALA A 40 -4.86 -0.15 4.69
N ALA A 41 -5.32 -1.40 4.65
CA ALA A 41 -4.60 -2.53 5.25
C ALA A 41 -3.23 -2.74 4.61
N ALA A 42 -3.13 -2.64 3.27
CA ALA A 42 -1.85 -2.75 2.57
C ALA A 42 -0.88 -1.63 2.95
N VAL A 43 -1.35 -0.39 3.09
CA VAL A 43 -0.55 0.75 3.54
C VAL A 43 -0.06 0.54 4.98
N ALA A 44 -0.94 0.09 5.87
CA ALA A 44 -0.60 -0.20 7.26
C ALA A 44 0.49 -1.28 7.35
N LEU A 45 0.32 -2.40 6.64
CA LEU A 45 1.31 -3.48 6.55
C LEU A 45 2.65 -2.99 6.00
N GLY A 46 2.64 -2.16 4.95
CA GLY A 46 3.85 -1.57 4.38
C GLY A 46 4.62 -0.71 5.40
N ARG A 47 3.90 0.12 6.17
CA ARG A 47 4.48 0.94 7.25
C ARG A 47 5.08 0.07 8.35
N MET A 48 4.37 -0.97 8.80
CA MET A 48 4.85 -1.90 9.82
C MET A 48 6.14 -2.62 9.36
N GLY A 49 6.13 -3.17 8.14
CA GLY A 49 7.30 -3.86 7.58
C GLY A 49 8.51 -2.94 7.41
N GLY A 50 8.30 -1.70 6.97
CA GLY A 50 9.36 -0.70 6.89
C GLY A 50 10.00 -0.39 8.24
N LYS A 51 9.17 -0.17 9.27
CA LYS A 51 9.64 0.06 10.65
C LYS A 51 10.42 -1.12 11.20
N ALA A 52 9.92 -2.34 11.03
CA ALA A 52 10.59 -3.56 11.49
C ALA A 52 11.98 -3.72 10.85
N ARG A 53 12.09 -3.52 9.53
CA ARG A 53 13.40 -3.57 8.84
C ARG A 53 14.36 -2.49 9.34
N ALA A 54 13.86 -1.27 9.60
CA ALA A 54 14.70 -0.20 10.14
C ALA A 54 15.19 -0.52 11.56
N ALA A 55 14.32 -1.06 12.41
CA ALA A 55 14.65 -1.46 13.78
C ALA A 55 15.74 -2.54 13.83
N GLY A 56 15.67 -3.54 12.94
CA GLY A 56 16.68 -4.61 12.85
C GLY A 56 18.03 -4.20 12.25
N MET A 57 18.19 -2.96 11.79
CA MET A 57 19.38 -2.53 11.06
C MET A 57 20.41 -1.87 12.01
N SER A 58 21.64 -2.37 12.01
CA SER A 58 22.73 -1.80 12.83
C SER A 58 23.23 -0.45 12.32
N ALA A 59 23.84 0.35 13.20
CA ALA A 59 24.40 1.65 12.83
C ALA A 59 25.44 1.57 11.71
N LYS A 60 26.31 0.55 11.74
CA LYS A 60 27.29 0.28 10.67
C LYS A 60 26.59 0.04 9.34
N LYS A 61 25.56 -0.81 9.32
CA LYS A 61 24.82 -1.13 8.09
C LYS A 61 24.07 0.08 7.53
N ARG A 62 23.47 0.90 8.39
CA ARG A 62 22.84 2.17 7.99
C ARG A 62 23.85 3.12 7.34
N LYS A 63 25.05 3.26 7.92
CA LYS A 63 26.13 4.10 7.36
C LYS A 63 26.60 3.62 5.99
N GLU A 64 26.78 2.31 5.81
CA GLU A 64 27.15 1.72 4.52
C GLU A 64 26.09 1.99 3.43
N ILE A 65 24.82 1.81 3.76
CA ILE A 65 23.71 2.07 2.82
C ILE A 65 23.67 3.56 2.45
N ALA A 66 23.83 4.46 3.43
CA ALA A 66 23.84 5.90 3.19
C ALA A 66 24.99 6.33 2.26
N LYS A 67 26.20 5.79 2.47
CA LYS A 67 27.35 6.06 1.60
C LYS A 67 27.07 5.61 0.16
N LYS A 68 26.59 4.37 -0.04
CA LYS A 68 26.24 3.84 -1.36
C LYS A 68 25.13 4.65 -2.04
N ALA A 69 24.12 5.07 -1.28
CA ALA A 69 23.03 5.90 -1.81
C ALA A 69 23.52 7.28 -2.26
N ALA A 70 24.43 7.89 -1.49
CA ALA A 70 25.05 9.17 -1.84
C ALA A 70 25.92 9.05 -3.10
N GLU A 71 26.77 8.02 -3.17
CA GLU A 71 27.56 7.71 -4.37
C GLU A 71 26.68 7.51 -5.60
N LYS A 72 25.55 6.81 -5.49
CA LYS A 72 24.65 6.61 -6.63
C LYS A 72 23.87 7.87 -7.03
N ARG A 73 23.52 8.73 -6.07
CA ARG A 73 22.72 9.93 -6.34
C ARG A 73 23.57 11.11 -6.81
N TRP A 74 24.80 11.21 -6.32
CA TRP A 74 25.68 12.37 -6.48
C TRP A 74 27.04 12.04 -7.11
N GLY A 75 27.39 10.75 -7.19
CA GLY A 75 28.51 10.33 -8.02
C GLY A 75 28.17 10.59 -9.49
N LYS A 76 29.13 11.15 -10.22
CA LYS A 76 29.06 11.28 -11.67
C LYS A 76 28.85 9.92 -12.33
#